data_AF-A0A9D6FJA5-F1
#
_entry.id   AF-A0A9D6FJA5-F1
#
_cell.length_a   1.000
_cell.length_b   1.000
_cell.length_c   1.000
_cell.angle_alpha   90.00
_cell.angle_beta   90.00
_cell.angle_gamma   90.00
#
_symmetry.space_group_name_H-M   'P 1'
#
loop_
_entity.id
_entity.type
_entity.pdbx_description
1 polymer ?
#
loop_
_entity_poly.entity_id
_entity_poly.type
_entity_poly.pdbx_seq_one_letter_code
_entity_poly.pdbx_strand_id
1 'polypeptide(L)'
;MARRPVSDEMLGKIDIFLEQVYPESVKLADAIVAAGLDTKSQLRGFETLVNATTRFSEIINYIKNQAGKEKKKAGGAGGWAKVAPALLDQLSSLEQEAHRIGAGDPGAVLDLKLRLARGWAKQVVAHYLYGSALRRASHETK
;
A
#
# COMPACT_ATOMS: atom_id res chain seq x y z
N MET A 1 -13.04 28.37 1.49
CA MET A 1 -12.30 28.17 0.22
C MET A 1 -12.83 26.91 -0.44
N ALA A 2 -13.30 26.99 -1.68
CA ALA A 2 -13.74 25.81 -2.44
C ALA A 2 -12.51 24.95 -2.79
N ARG A 3 -12.63 23.61 -2.66
CA ARG A 3 -11.58 22.69 -3.09
C ARG A 3 -11.37 22.86 -4.59
N ARG A 4 -10.12 23.00 -5.02
CA ARG A 4 -9.79 22.92 -6.45
C ARG A 4 -9.86 21.44 -6.86
N PRO A 5 -10.65 21.08 -7.88
CA PRO A 5 -10.71 19.70 -8.33
C PRO A 5 -9.35 19.27 -8.90
N VAL A 6 -9.00 17.99 -8.73
CA VAL A 6 -7.85 17.37 -9.38
C VAL A 6 -8.05 17.46 -10.90
N SER A 7 -7.08 18.03 -11.62
CA SER A 7 -7.15 18.19 -13.08
C SER A 7 -6.78 16.90 -13.83
N ASP A 8 -7.18 16.79 -15.09
CA ASP A 8 -6.82 15.64 -15.95
C ASP A 8 -5.31 15.49 -16.11
N GLU A 9 -4.57 16.61 -16.16
CA GLU A 9 -3.10 16.59 -16.17
C GLU A 9 -2.53 15.94 -14.90
N MET A 10 -3.11 16.26 -13.73
CA MET A 10 -2.70 15.64 -12.46
C MET A 10 -3.04 14.15 -12.43
N LEU A 11 -4.19 13.75 -12.99
CA LEU A 11 -4.57 12.35 -13.12
C LEU A 11 -3.59 11.57 -14.00
N GLY A 12 -3.20 12.12 -15.16
CA GLY A 12 -2.20 11.51 -16.03
C GLY A 12 -0.84 11.32 -15.32
N LYS A 13 -0.44 12.27 -14.47
CA LYS A 13 0.79 12.14 -13.66
C LYS A 13 0.69 11.02 -12.62
N ILE A 14 -0.48 10.82 -12.00
CA ILE A 14 -0.73 9.71 -11.08
C ILE A 14 -0.54 8.39 -11.82
N ASP A 15 -1.18 8.22 -12.98
CA ASP A 15 -1.15 6.95 -13.71
C ASP A 15 0.29 6.60 -14.14
N ILE A 16 1.02 7.58 -14.70
CA ILE A 16 2.43 7.40 -15.06
C ILE A 16 3.27 7.01 -13.85
N PHE A 17 3.08 7.66 -12.71
CA PHE A 17 3.85 7.36 -11.51
C PHE A 17 3.52 5.97 -10.95
N LEU A 18 2.24 5.56 -10.97
CA LEU A 18 1.83 4.22 -10.56
C LEU A 18 2.47 3.13 -11.44
N GLU A 19 2.61 3.36 -12.73
CA GLU A 19 3.35 2.46 -13.62
C GLU A 19 4.85 2.44 -13.31
N GLN A 20 5.44 3.59 -12.94
CA GLN A 20 6.85 3.67 -12.57
C GLN A 20 7.17 2.90 -11.28
N VAL A 21 6.29 2.96 -10.28
CA VAL A 21 6.49 2.27 -8.98
C VAL A 21 5.94 0.83 -8.96
N TYR A 22 5.39 0.37 -10.09
CA TYR A 22 4.82 -0.97 -10.20
C TYR A 22 5.86 -2.07 -9.92
N PRO A 23 7.10 -2.03 -10.46
CA PRO A 23 8.13 -3.04 -10.16
C PRO A 23 8.45 -3.15 -8.67
N GLU A 24 8.50 -2.03 -7.95
CA GLU A 24 8.72 -1.99 -6.50
C GLU A 24 7.50 -2.54 -5.74
N SER A 25 6.29 -2.29 -6.24
CA SER A 25 5.05 -2.85 -5.68
C SER A 25 5.02 -4.38 -5.80
N VAL A 26 5.51 -4.93 -6.91
CA VAL A 26 5.68 -6.38 -7.11
C VAL A 26 6.69 -6.94 -6.11
N LYS A 27 7.88 -6.33 -5.99
CA LYS A 27 8.91 -6.77 -5.03
C LYS A 27 8.39 -6.74 -3.59
N LEU A 28 7.59 -5.74 -3.24
CA LEU A 28 6.97 -5.66 -1.92
C LEU A 28 5.94 -6.78 -1.71
N ALA A 29 5.10 -7.06 -2.72
CA ALA A 29 4.17 -8.18 -2.66
C ALA A 29 4.89 -9.52 -2.45
N ASP A 30 6.01 -9.75 -3.14
CA ASP A 30 6.84 -10.94 -2.95
C ASP A 30 7.42 -11.01 -1.53
N ALA A 31 7.89 -9.87 -1.00
CA ALA A 31 8.35 -9.79 0.39
C ALA A 31 7.23 -10.11 1.39
N ILE A 32 5.98 -9.71 1.11
CA ILE A 32 4.82 -10.07 1.93
C ILE A 32 4.52 -11.57 1.87
N VAL A 33 4.58 -12.18 0.68
CA VAL A 33 4.44 -13.64 0.52
C VAL A 33 5.54 -14.37 1.28
N ALA A 34 6.79 -13.92 1.15
CA ALA A 34 7.95 -14.52 1.81
C ALA A 34 7.90 -14.37 3.35
N ALA A 35 7.40 -13.22 3.84
CA ALA A 35 7.21 -12.97 5.27
C ALA A 35 6.18 -13.91 5.92
N GLY A 36 5.42 -14.67 5.12
CA GLY A 36 4.41 -15.59 5.63
C GLY A 36 3.27 -14.83 6.29
N LEU A 37 2.90 -13.69 5.72
CA LEU A 37 1.78 -12.87 6.19
C LEU A 37 0.49 -13.65 5.88
N ASP A 38 0.18 -14.61 6.75
CA ASP A 38 -0.73 -15.70 6.47
C ASP A 38 -2.16 -15.38 6.90
N THR A 39 -2.68 -14.28 6.36
CA THR A 39 -4.12 -14.12 6.24
C THR A 39 -4.42 -13.25 5.03
N LYS A 40 -4.85 -13.88 3.95
CA LYS A 40 -5.50 -13.22 2.81
C LYS A 40 -6.54 -12.19 3.27
N SER A 41 -7.22 -12.46 4.39
CA SER A 41 -8.16 -11.54 5.03
C SER A 41 -7.52 -10.25 5.57
N GLN A 42 -6.29 -10.28 6.10
CA GLN A 42 -5.59 -9.07 6.55
C GLN A 42 -5.24 -8.15 5.39
N LEU A 43 -4.70 -8.69 4.29
CA LEU A 43 -4.39 -7.87 3.11
C LEU A 43 -5.65 -7.34 2.43
N ARG A 44 -6.72 -8.13 2.36
CA ARG A 44 -8.03 -7.64 1.89
C ARG A 44 -8.60 -6.57 2.81
N GLY A 45 -8.45 -6.74 4.14
CA GLY A 45 -8.86 -5.73 5.12
C GLY A 45 -8.08 -4.42 4.94
N PHE A 46 -6.78 -4.50 4.66
CA PHE A 46 -5.94 -3.36 4.33
C PHE A 46 -6.42 -2.67 3.04
N GLU A 47 -6.65 -3.42 1.96
CA GLU A 47 -7.18 -2.89 0.70
C GLU A 47 -8.51 -2.14 0.89
N THR A 48 -9.44 -2.74 1.62
CA THR A 48 -10.74 -2.13 1.95
C THR A 48 -10.55 -0.82 2.72
N LEU A 49 -9.67 -0.80 3.72
CA LEU A 49 -9.38 0.41 4.50
C LEU A 49 -8.80 1.53 3.63
N VAL A 50 -7.84 1.21 2.76
CA VAL A 50 -7.23 2.20 1.85
C VAL A 50 -8.26 2.76 0.86
N ASN A 51 -9.16 1.92 0.36
CA ASN A 51 -10.22 2.34 -0.55
C ASN A 51 -11.28 3.22 0.14
N ALA A 52 -11.63 2.92 1.39
CA ALA A 52 -12.70 3.61 2.11
C ALA A 52 -12.26 4.88 2.86
N THR A 53 -11.00 4.96 3.28
CA THR A 53 -10.53 6.08 4.10
C THR A 53 -10.54 7.42 3.36
N THR A 54 -10.84 8.48 4.10
CA THR A 54 -10.72 9.88 3.68
C THR A 54 -9.46 10.54 4.23
N ARG A 55 -8.61 9.82 4.97
CA ARG A 55 -7.42 10.35 5.64
C ARG A 55 -6.22 9.45 5.36
N PHE A 56 -5.22 10.00 4.70
CA PHE A 56 -3.99 9.26 4.38
C PHE A 56 -3.28 8.73 5.63
N SER A 57 -3.32 9.47 6.75
CA SER A 57 -2.72 9.05 8.02
C SER A 57 -3.35 7.79 8.62
N GLU A 58 -4.61 7.46 8.30
CA GLU A 58 -5.24 6.22 8.76
C GLU A 58 -4.58 4.98 8.15
N ILE A 59 -4.09 5.09 6.91
CA ILE A 59 -3.36 4.03 6.22
C ILE A 59 -2.03 3.76 6.95
N ILE A 60 -1.28 4.83 7.24
CA ILE A 60 -0.01 4.77 7.97
C ILE A 60 -0.23 4.17 9.37
N ASN A 61 -1.24 4.65 10.08
CA ASN A 61 -1.55 4.20 11.43
C ASN A 61 -1.99 2.75 11.45
N TYR A 62 -2.75 2.30 10.45
CA TYR A 62 -3.11 0.89 10.31
C TYR A 62 -1.86 0.01 10.24
N ILE A 63 -0.91 0.32 9.35
CA ILE A 63 0.32 -0.47 9.19
C ILE A 63 1.14 -0.49 10.48
N LYS A 64 1.33 0.68 11.11
CA LYS A 64 2.04 0.80 12.40
C LYS A 64 1.37 -0.02 13.50
N ASN A 65 0.04 -0.01 13.55
CA ASN A 65 -0.73 -0.77 14.52
C ASN A 65 -0.63 -2.28 14.30
N GLN A 66 -0.70 -2.76 13.05
CA GLN A 66 -0.52 -4.18 12.76
C GLN A 66 0.88 -4.66 13.14
N ALA A 67 1.91 -3.90 12.73
CA ALA A 67 3.29 -4.18 13.09
C ALA A 67 3.52 -4.18 14.62
N GLY A 68 2.90 -3.23 15.33
CA GLY A 68 3.01 -3.14 16.79
C GLY A 68 2.30 -4.26 17.54
N LYS A 69 1.15 -4.75 17.05
CA LYS A 69 0.40 -5.86 17.65
C LYS A 69 1.19 -7.17 17.58
N GLU A 70 1.87 -7.43 16.47
CA GLU A 70 2.64 -8.66 16.28
C GLU A 70 3.92 -8.69 17.11
N LYS A 71 4.60 -7.55 17.29
CA LYS A 71 5.78 -7.46 18.17
C LYS A 71 5.49 -7.85 19.63
N LYS A 72 4.24 -7.70 20.08
CA LYS A 72 3.82 -8.01 21.46
C LYS A 72 3.42 -9.47 21.66
N LYS A 73 3.11 -10.22 20.60
CA LYS A 73 2.78 -11.65 20.68
C LYS A 73 4.09 -12.44 20.61
N ALA A 74 4.51 -12.98 21.75
CA ALA A 74 5.80 -13.63 21.98
C ALA A 74 6.15 -14.71 20.92
N GLY A 75 7.39 -14.67 20.41
CA GLY A 75 8.01 -15.79 19.67
C GLY A 75 8.77 -15.44 18.39
N GLY A 76 8.56 -14.26 17.79
CA GLY A 76 9.28 -13.84 16.58
C GLY A 76 8.69 -12.57 15.95
N ALA A 77 9.43 -11.90 15.08
CA ALA A 77 8.88 -10.79 14.29
C ALA A 77 7.80 -11.34 13.35
N GLY A 78 6.52 -11.05 13.64
CA GLY A 78 5.41 -11.42 12.77
C GLY A 78 5.52 -10.79 11.38
N GLY A 79 4.73 -11.30 10.43
CA GLY A 79 4.77 -10.90 9.02
C GLY A 79 4.69 -9.39 8.83
N TRP A 80 3.78 -8.70 9.54
CA TRP A 80 3.63 -7.25 9.47
C TRP A 80 4.86 -6.51 10.00
N ALA A 81 5.46 -6.98 11.09
CA ALA A 81 6.64 -6.33 11.65
C ALA A 81 7.82 -6.35 10.67
N LYS A 82 7.93 -7.38 9.83
CA LYS A 82 8.97 -7.52 8.80
C LYS A 82 8.74 -6.60 7.59
N VAL A 83 7.49 -6.47 7.13
CA VAL A 83 7.18 -5.73 5.89
C VAL A 83 6.77 -4.28 6.11
N ALA A 84 6.41 -3.90 7.34
CA ALA A 84 5.96 -2.55 7.66
C ALA A 84 6.94 -1.44 7.27
N PRO A 85 8.27 -1.56 7.46
CA PRO A 85 9.21 -0.53 7.00
C PRO A 85 9.07 -0.27 5.49
N ALA A 86 9.11 -1.31 4.67
CA ALA A 86 9.00 -1.17 3.22
C ALA A 86 7.64 -0.62 2.75
N LEU A 87 6.54 -1.03 3.40
CA LEU A 87 5.20 -0.44 3.16
C LEU A 87 5.17 1.06 3.47
N LEU A 88 5.77 1.46 4.60
CA LEU A 88 5.80 2.86 5.03
C LEU A 88 6.70 3.71 4.13
N ASP A 89 7.82 3.17 3.65
CA ASP A 89 8.73 3.84 2.73
C ASP A 89 8.06 4.10 1.37
N GLN A 90 7.32 3.11 0.84
CA GLN A 90 6.53 3.31 -0.38
C GLN A 90 5.43 4.35 -0.17
N LEU A 91 4.68 4.30 0.94
CA LEU A 91 3.69 5.34 1.26
C LEU A 91 4.30 6.73 1.38
N SER A 92 5.51 6.85 1.96
CA SER A 92 6.22 8.12 2.01
C SER A 92 6.57 8.63 0.61
N SER A 93 6.96 7.73 -0.29
CA SER A 93 7.24 8.08 -1.70
C SER A 93 5.96 8.56 -2.42
N LEU A 94 4.82 7.88 -2.21
CA LEU A 94 3.51 8.34 -2.74
C LEU A 94 3.14 9.72 -2.18
N GLU A 95 3.43 9.95 -0.90
CA GLU A 95 3.15 11.22 -0.23
C GLU A 95 3.96 12.37 -0.83
N GLN A 96 5.27 12.16 -1.02
CA GLN A 96 6.17 13.12 -1.65
C GLN A 96 5.72 13.44 -3.08
N GLU A 97 5.33 12.43 -3.83
CA GLU A 97 4.84 12.60 -5.20
C GLU A 97 3.52 13.38 -5.26
N ALA A 98 2.58 13.10 -4.34
CA ALA A 98 1.35 13.86 -4.23
C ALA A 98 1.62 15.35 -3.94
N HIS A 99 2.61 15.65 -3.09
CA HIS A 99 3.04 17.03 -2.83
C HIS A 99 3.64 17.69 -4.07
N ARG A 100 4.44 16.95 -4.85
CA ARG A 100 5.03 17.43 -6.10
C ARG A 100 3.96 17.75 -7.15
N ILE A 101 3.00 16.85 -7.36
CA ILE A 101 1.92 17.01 -8.35
C ILE A 101 0.93 18.11 -7.92
N GLY A 102 0.57 18.14 -6.63
CA GLY A 102 -0.43 19.08 -6.10
C GLY A 102 0.04 20.53 -5.98
N ALA A 103 1.33 20.80 -6.24
CA ALA A 103 1.91 22.15 -6.33
C ALA A 103 1.56 23.08 -5.15
N GLY A 104 1.45 22.53 -3.94
CA GLY A 104 1.18 23.28 -2.72
C GLY A 104 -0.29 23.54 -2.38
N ASP A 105 -1.27 23.08 -3.18
CA ASP A 105 -2.69 23.09 -2.78
C ASP A 105 -2.99 21.93 -1.82
N PRO A 106 -3.26 22.19 -0.52
CA PRO A 106 -3.48 21.12 0.46
C PRO A 106 -4.67 20.22 0.13
N GLY A 107 -5.71 20.76 -0.52
CA GLY A 107 -6.90 20.01 -0.91
C GLY A 107 -6.58 19.02 -2.02
N ALA A 108 -5.94 19.51 -3.09
CA ALA A 108 -5.49 18.67 -4.19
C ALA A 108 -4.48 17.61 -3.70
N VAL A 109 -3.52 18.01 -2.86
CA VAL A 109 -2.51 17.10 -2.30
C VAL A 109 -3.15 15.95 -1.54
N LEU A 110 -4.15 16.20 -0.68
CA LEU A 110 -4.85 15.12 0.03
C LEU A 110 -5.55 14.15 -0.94
N ASP A 111 -6.25 14.68 -1.94
CA ASP A 111 -6.96 13.87 -2.92
C ASP A 111 -5.98 13.02 -3.76
N LEU A 112 -4.83 13.59 -4.12
CA LEU A 112 -3.73 12.89 -4.81
C LEU A 112 -3.12 11.77 -3.94
N LYS A 113 -2.82 12.05 -2.66
CA LYS A 113 -2.31 11.05 -1.70
C LYS A 113 -3.23 9.83 -1.64
N LEU A 114 -4.55 10.06 -1.52
CA LEU A 114 -5.54 8.99 -1.44
C LEU A 114 -5.66 8.23 -2.77
N ARG A 115 -5.64 8.91 -3.92
CA ARG A 115 -5.68 8.26 -5.24
C ARG A 115 -4.46 7.38 -5.47
N LEU A 116 -3.27 7.90 -5.22
CA LEU A 116 -2.01 7.14 -5.32
C LEU A 116 -2.02 5.92 -4.40
N ALA A 117 -2.39 6.09 -3.12
CA ALA A 117 -2.46 4.98 -2.17
C ALA A 117 -3.43 3.88 -2.62
N ARG A 118 -4.58 4.24 -3.19
CA ARG A 118 -5.56 3.26 -3.70
C ARG A 118 -5.03 2.49 -4.90
N GLY A 119 -4.40 3.18 -5.85
CA GLY A 119 -3.77 2.53 -7.00
C GLY A 119 -2.65 1.57 -6.57
N TRP A 120 -1.75 2.07 -5.74
CA TRP A 120 -0.65 1.29 -5.17
C TRP A 120 -1.12 0.07 -4.37
N ALA A 121 -2.10 0.24 -3.48
CA ALA A 121 -2.61 -0.88 -2.67
C ALA A 121 -3.21 -1.99 -3.55
N LYS A 122 -3.89 -1.63 -4.64
CA LYS A 122 -4.40 -2.61 -5.62
C LYS A 122 -3.25 -3.38 -6.29
N GLN A 123 -2.19 -2.70 -6.70
CA GLN A 123 -1.00 -3.35 -7.28
C GLN A 123 -0.42 -4.37 -6.29
N VAL A 124 -0.09 -3.93 -5.07
CA VAL A 124 0.49 -4.79 -4.03
C VAL A 124 -0.41 -6.00 -3.71
N VAL A 125 -1.70 -5.78 -3.50
CA VAL A 125 -2.63 -6.84 -3.10
C VAL A 125 -2.87 -7.82 -4.25
N ALA A 126 -2.99 -7.35 -5.49
CA ALA A 126 -3.14 -8.22 -6.65
C ALA A 126 -1.93 -9.16 -6.80
N HIS A 127 -0.71 -8.64 -6.68
CA HIS A 127 0.50 -9.45 -6.77
C HIS A 127 0.65 -10.42 -5.60
N TYR A 128 0.33 -9.99 -4.38
CA TYR A 128 0.35 -10.89 -3.22
C TYR A 128 -0.59 -12.08 -3.44
N LEU A 129 -1.80 -11.84 -3.95
CA LEU A 129 -2.78 -12.91 -4.19
C LEU A 129 -2.31 -13.89 -5.25
N TYR A 130 -1.68 -13.38 -6.32
CA TYR A 130 -1.07 -14.20 -7.35
C TYR A 130 0.07 -15.07 -6.78
N GLY A 131 1.04 -14.46 -6.10
CA GLY A 131 2.17 -15.18 -5.50
C GLY A 131 1.75 -16.19 -4.43
N SER A 132 0.75 -15.84 -3.61
CA SER A 132 0.17 -16.75 -2.61
C SER A 132 -0.55 -17.94 -3.26
N ALA A 133 -1.22 -17.76 -4.40
CA ALA A 133 -1.83 -18.85 -5.15
C ALA A 133 -0.77 -19.80 -5.73
N LEU A 134 0.30 -19.27 -6.34
CA LEU A 134 1.40 -20.08 -6.87
C LEU A 134 2.10 -20.91 -5.80
N ARG A 135 2.36 -20.30 -4.63
CA ARG A 135 3.00 -21.00 -3.50
C ARG A 135 2.16 -22.18 -3.03
N ARG A 136 0.84 -22.01 -2.91
CA ARG A 136 -0.08 -23.09 -2.49
C ARG A 136 -0.09 -24.25 -3.49
N ALA A 137 -0.22 -23.96 -4.79
CA ALA A 137 -0.18 -24.99 -5.83
C ALA A 137 1.13 -25.80 -5.81
N SER A 138 2.27 -25.14 -5.53
CA SER A 138 3.58 -25.78 -5.43
C SER A 138 3.72 -26.72 -4.21
N HIS A 139 2.91 -26.53 -3.17
CA HIS A 139 2.89 -27.39 -1.98
C HIS A 139 1.95 -28.59 -2.12
N GLU A 140 0.95 -28.54 -3.01
CA GLU A 140 0.00 -29.65 -3.28
C GLU A 140 0.57 -30.72 -4.22
N THR A 141 1.70 -30.44 -4.89
CA THR A 141 2.34 -31.36 -5.86
C THR A 141 3.50 -32.17 -5.25
N LYS A 142 3.70 -32.12 -3.92
CA LYS A 142 4.71 -32.88 -3.18
C LYS A 142 4.05 -33.84 -2.21
#